data_AF-A0A1H2TK39-F1
#
_entry.id   AF-A0A1H2TK39-F1
#
_cell.length_a   1.000
_cell.length_b   1.000
_cell.length_c   1.000
_cell.angle_alpha   90.00
_cell.angle_beta   90.00
_cell.angle_gamma   90.00
#
_symmetry.space_group_name_H-M   'P 1'
#
loop_
_entity.id
_entity.type
_entity.pdbx_description
1 polymer ?
#
loop_
_entity_poly.entity_id
_entity_poly.type
_entity_poly.pdbx_seq_one_letter_code
_entity_poly.pdbx_strand_id
1 'polypeptide(L)' 'MRSTKIIHVILADAEGEVGDVILRGVLPPPGDAIWAQSRWTALDQTLRNFVLNEPQGGVVRHVNLLVPAKHPAAQAA' A
#
# COMPACT_ATOMS: atom_id res chain seq x y z
N MET A 1 -15.50 6.96 -15.98
CA MET A 1 -15.42 5.66 -15.27
C MET A 1 -16.23 5.75 -13.99
N ARG A 2 -17.12 4.80 -13.71
CA ARG A 2 -17.88 4.75 -12.45
C ARG A 2 -17.46 3.51 -11.69
N SER A 3 -16.43 3.65 -10.85
CA SER A 3 -15.96 2.59 -9.94
C SER A 3 -16.53 2.82 -8.54
N THR A 4 -16.81 1.74 -7.82
CA THR A 4 -17.19 1.78 -6.40
C THR A 4 -15.99 1.87 -5.47
N LYS A 5 -14.78 1.56 -5.96
CA LYS A 5 -13.51 1.68 -5.23
C LYS A 5 -12.44 2.30 -6.13
N ILE A 6 -11.76 3.33 -5.63
CA ILE A 6 -10.68 4.02 -6.36
C ILE A 6 -9.48 4.09 -5.42
N ILE A 7 -8.35 3.52 -5.86
CA ILE A 7 -7.05 3.63 -5.20
C ILE A 7 -6.14 4.42 -6.14
N HIS A 8 -5.55 5.50 -5.63
CA HIS A 8 -4.62 6.33 -6.38
C HIS A 8 -3.20 5.83 -6.16
N VAL A 9 -2.53 5.43 -7.24
CA VAL A 9 -1.21 4.83 -7.22
C VAL A 9 -0.28 5.62 -8.15
N ILE A 10 0.95 5.90 -7.70
CA ILE A 10 2.04 6.35 -8.56
C ILE A 10 2.87 5.12 -8.94
N LEU A 11 3.17 4.99 -10.23
CA LEU A 11 4.07 3.97 -10.74
C LEU A 11 5.51 4.41 -10.49
N ALA A 12 6.32 3.53 -9.92
CA ALA A 12 7.72 3.80 -9.65
C ALA A 12 8.53 2.51 -9.78
N ASP A 13 9.78 2.65 -10.18
CA ASP A 13 10.76 1.57 -10.17
C ASP A 13 12.12 2.08 -9.70
N ALA A 14 12.94 1.14 -9.21
CA ALA A 14 14.33 1.37 -8.91
C ALA A 14 15.15 0.22 -9.51
N GLU A 15 16.00 0.54 -10.49
CA GLU A 15 16.86 -0.44 -11.17
C GLU A 15 16.09 -1.64 -11.76
N GLY A 16 14.88 -1.40 -12.26
CA GLY A 16 14.03 -2.42 -12.86
C GLY A 16 13.16 -3.20 -11.87
N GLU A 17 13.21 -2.86 -10.58
CA GLU A 17 12.32 -3.42 -9.55
C GLU A 17 11.13 -2.48 -9.32
N VAL A 18 9.91 -3.00 -9.54
CA VAL A 18 8.67 -2.20 -9.52
C VAL A 18 8.21 -1.97 -8.08
N GLY A 19 8.17 -0.70 -7.66
CA GLY A 19 7.75 -0.27 -6.33
C GLY A 19 6.65 0.78 -6.32
N ASP A 20 5.50 0.42 -6.87
CA ASP A 20 4.34 1.30 -6.95
C ASP A 20 3.90 1.83 -5.57
N VAL A 21 3.46 3.09 -5.52
CA VAL A 21 3.16 3.77 -4.25
C VAL A 21 1.69 4.19 -4.19
N ILE A 22 0.95 3.66 -3.21
CA ILE A 22 -0.43 4.07 -2.92
C ILE A 22 -0.40 5.41 -2.16
N LEU A 23 -1.05 6.42 -2.74
CA LEU A 23 -1.20 7.74 -2.12
C LEU A 23 -2.53 7.94 -1.40
N ARG A 24 -3.63 7.45 -1.98
CA ARG A 24 -5.01 7.70 -1.50
C ARG A 24 -5.94 6.55 -1.83
N GLY A 25 -7.08 6.50 -1.14
CA GLY A 25 -8.14 5.50 -1.37
C GLY A 25 -8.02 4.24 -0.50
N VAL A 26 -7.04 4.21 0.40
CA VAL A 26 -6.84 3.16 1.41
C VAL A 26 -6.74 3.83 2.77
N LEU A 27 -7.49 3.31 3.75
CA LEU A 27 -7.38 3.78 5.13
C LEU A 27 -6.10 3.22 5.77
N PRO A 28 -5.43 3.99 6.64
CA PRO A 28 -4.30 3.46 7.41
C PRO A 28 -4.73 2.20 8.18
N PRO A 29 -3.94 1.12 8.12
CA PRO A 29 -4.21 -0.07 8.90
C PRO A 29 -4.29 0.27 10.41
N PRO A 30 -5.12 -0.44 11.18
CA PRO A 30 -5.16 -0.26 12.63
C PRO A 30 -3.81 -0.63 13.27
N GLY A 31 -3.49 0.05 14.37
CA GLY A 31 -2.27 -0.19 15.16
C GLY A 31 -1.52 1.08 15.54
N ASP A 32 -0.89 1.05 16.71
CA ASP A 32 -0.16 2.19 17.27
C ASP A 32 1.26 2.32 16.75
N ALA A 33 1.82 1.24 16.21
CA ALA A 33 3.14 1.19 15.59
C ALA A 33 3.07 0.70 14.15
N ILE A 34 4.02 1.13 13.32
CA ILE A 34 4.17 0.66 11.93
C ILE A 34 4.27 -0.88 11.87
N TRP A 35 4.93 -1.49 12.85
CA TRP A 35 5.00 -2.94 13.00
C TRP A 35 3.62 -3.60 13.13
N ALA A 36 2.75 -3.08 14.00
CA ALA A 36 1.40 -3.60 14.19
C ALA A 36 0.56 -3.45 12.92
N GLN A 37 0.67 -2.30 12.24
CA GLN A 37 -0.01 -2.04 10.97
C GLN A 37 0.43 -3.02 9.86
N SER A 38 1.74 -3.32 9.79
CA SER A 38 2.28 -4.33 8.87
C SER A 38 1.71 -5.71 9.15
N ARG A 39 1.69 -6.14 10.42
CA ARG A 39 1.14 -7.45 10.81
C ARG A 39 -0.35 -7.55 10.53
N TRP A 40 -1.12 -6.51 10.84
CA TRP A 40 -2.55 -6.48 10.51
C TRP A 40 -2.78 -6.63 9.00
N THR A 41 -2.07 -5.86 8.18
CA THR A 41 -2.20 -5.92 6.71
C THR A 41 -1.81 -7.29 6.15
N ALA A 42 -0.81 -7.94 6.75
CA ALA A 42 -0.39 -9.28 6.40
C ALA A 42 -1.38 -10.38 6.86
N LEU A 43 -2.24 -10.12 7.85
CA LEU A 43 -3.24 -11.08 8.31
C LEU A 43 -4.59 -10.88 7.60
N ASP A 44 -5.04 -9.63 7.45
CA ASP A 44 -6.33 -9.29 6.85
C ASP A 44 -6.40 -9.63 5.35
N GLN A 45 -5.27 -9.53 4.63
CA GLN A 45 -5.12 -9.86 3.22
C GLN A 45 -6.03 -9.09 2.23
N THR A 46 -7.03 -8.32 2.66
CA THR A 46 -7.99 -7.65 1.79
C THR A 46 -7.29 -6.73 0.77
N LEU A 47 -6.43 -5.83 1.26
CA LEU A 47 -5.70 -4.91 0.39
C LEU A 47 -4.68 -5.65 -0.47
N ARG A 48 -3.91 -6.56 0.12
CA ARG A 48 -2.86 -7.32 -0.55
C ARG A 48 -3.43 -8.09 -1.74
N ASN A 49 -4.51 -8.82 -1.51
CA ASN A 49 -5.17 -9.60 -2.55
C ASN A 49 -5.76 -8.72 -3.65
N PHE A 50 -6.20 -7.50 -3.32
CA PHE A 50 -6.76 -6.59 -4.30
C PHE A 50 -5.70 -5.93 -5.20
N VAL A 51 -4.51 -5.62 -4.68
CA VAL A 51 -3.49 -4.87 -5.45
C VAL A 51 -2.36 -5.73 -6.00
N LEU A 52 -2.10 -6.91 -5.43
CA LEU A 52 -0.99 -7.78 -5.84
C LEU A 52 -1.42 -8.89 -6.80
N ASN A 53 -2.68 -9.33 -6.75
CA ASN A 53 -3.17 -10.37 -7.65
C ASN A 53 -3.67 -9.78 -8.98
N GLU A 54 -3.66 -10.61 -10.01
CA GLU A 54 -4.29 -10.28 -11.29
C GLU A 54 -5.80 -10.00 -11.10
N PRO A 55 -6.39 -9.07 -11.88
CA PRO A 55 -5.81 -8.34 -13.02
C PRO A 55 -5.12 -7.01 -12.65
N GLN A 56 -5.15 -6.57 -11.38
CA GLN A 56 -4.56 -5.30 -10.97
C GLN A 56 -3.03 -5.39 -10.75
N GLY A 57 -2.57 -6.53 -10.23
CA GLY A 57 -1.17 -6.80 -9.94
C GLY A 57 -0.59 -7.90 -10.83
N GLY A 58 0.52 -8.48 -10.38
CA GLY A 58 1.26 -9.51 -11.08
C GLY A 58 2.42 -10.03 -10.23
N VAL A 59 3.07 -11.09 -10.72
CA VAL A 59 4.11 -11.83 -9.97
C VAL A 59 5.29 -10.94 -9.55
N VAL A 60 5.69 -9.99 -10.40
CA VAL A 60 6.86 -9.13 -10.19
C VAL A 60 6.41 -7.69 -9.94
N ARG A 61 5.56 -7.52 -8.93
CA ARG A 61 5.08 -6.20 -8.48
C ARG A 61 4.98 -6.18 -6.97
N HIS A 62 5.66 -5.23 -6.34
CA HIS A 62 5.36 -4.87 -4.97
C HIS A 62 4.64 -3.52 -4.93
N VAL A 63 3.95 -3.25 -3.82
CA VAL A 63 3.21 -2.02 -3.62
C VAL A 63 3.51 -1.47 -2.23
N ASN A 64 3.88 -0.20 -2.18
CA ASN A 64 4.16 0.58 -0.99
C ASN A 64 2.90 1.32 -0.54
N LEU A 65 2.46 1.09 0.69
CA LEU A 65 1.35 1.83 1.30
C LEU A 65 1.93 2.94 2.19
N LEU A 66 1.72 4.21 1.81
CA LEU A 66 2.03 5.32 2.69
C LEU A 66 1.00 5.38 3.83
N VAL A 67 1.51 5.54 5.06
CA VAL A 67 0.72 5.70 6.28
C VAL A 67 1.25 6.88 7.09
N PRO A 68 0.41 7.51 7.94
CA PRO A 68 0.86 8.60 8.79
C PRO A 68 2.05 8.19 9.66
N ALA A 69 3.03 9.08 9.76
CA ALA A 69 4.19 8.89 10.62
C ALA A 69 3.76 8.65 12.08
N LYS A 70 4.35 7.63 12.71
CA LYS A 70 4.18 7.34 14.14
C LYS A 70 5.28 7.95 15.00
N HIS A 71 6.40 8.33 14.39
CA HIS A 71 7.53 8.95 15.06
C HIS A 71 7.61 10.44 14.68
N PRO A 72 7.80 11.38 15.64
CA PRO A 72 7.77 12.83 15.35
C PRO A 72 8.82 13.30 14.34
N ALA A 73 9.98 12.65 14.29
CA ALA A 73 11.05 12.98 13.34
C ALA A 73 10.92 12.27 11.97
N ALA A 74 9.91 11.40 11.79
CA ALA A 74 9.76 10.69 10.53
C ALA A 74 8.98 11.54 9.53
N GLN A 75 9.51 11.63 8.31
CA GLN A 75 8.78 12.18 7.18
C GLN A 75 8.03 11.05 6.47
N ALA A 76 6.71 11.11 6.45
CA ALA A 76 5.88 10.25 5.64
C ALA A 76 4.58 11.00 5.37
N ALA A 77 4.30 11.24 4.09
CA ALA A 77 3.11 11.88 3.52
C ALA A 77 2.57 13.12 4.28
#